data_AF-A0A2W6AUD3-F1
#
_entry.id   AF-A0A2W6AUD3-F1
#
_cell.length_a   1.000
_cell.length_b   1.000
_cell.length_c   1.000
_cell.angle_alpha   90.00
_cell.angle_beta   90.00
_cell.angle_gamma   90.00
#
_symmetry.space_group_name_H-M   'P 1'
#
loop_
_entity.id
_entity.type
_entity.pdbx_description
1 polymer ?
#
loop_
_entity_poly.entity_id
_entity_poly.type
_entity_poly.pdbx_seq_one_letter_code
_entity_poly.pdbx_strand_id
1 'polypeptide(L)'
;MSSTSPAVPRQRLGLRESVQALRERTSTTPGRLRTLSLALVAVSGLLWLAGSSTVVTAQSRVDDIGHRSGPAVIDAQKIHESLADADRSAANAFLASGAQNSEPRQRYQRDIALATHDLEQAAEHNTAGSQAGRDLQAVNAAVAEYTGLVEAARANDRQGFPVGAAYLRAASRLMHQPGDGILARVDALAAVNSSNASAGYASLWYAAALLGVFFAFGALLFALLLSTQGFVRQRFRRRRNNRLMIATALLALLWGAMAAQGLYTYRNLQAAEEEAFPRLHQLWQARATVADINGNESLSLIARGNGRAFDQAFKAETLQLVDRPLTDTLVDDAARGQVHFKGLLADEISQAGFPGEREAALKALRAYRQFLEADAAVRARAAGDHEGAVALALGSAPGQLGAAFADLDAALGAAIQIDQSEFDAAIARATPSVALNLAIPLCCLGIALLVVSGLQPRIAEYRS
;
A
#
# COMPACT_ATOMS: atom_id res chain seq x y z
N MET A 1 37.39 62.12 48.64
CA MET A 1 37.57 61.13 47.56
C MET A 1 36.34 60.22 47.59
N SER A 2 35.38 60.47 46.70
CA SER A 2 35.07 59.61 45.53
C SER A 2 33.96 58.61 45.89
N SER A 3 32.68 58.91 45.60
CA SER A 3 31.94 58.58 44.37
C SER A 3 31.57 57.10 44.22
N THR A 4 30.28 56.78 44.14
CA THR A 4 29.72 55.83 43.16
C THR A 4 28.19 55.94 43.11
N SER A 5 27.70 56.38 41.95
CA SER A 5 26.29 56.41 41.53
C SER A 5 25.92 55.09 40.86
N PRO A 6 24.67 54.59 40.95
CA PRO A 6 24.29 53.30 40.37
C PRO A 6 24.04 53.41 38.86
N ALA A 7 24.55 52.43 38.11
CA ALA A 7 24.27 52.26 36.69
C ALA A 7 22.88 51.65 36.47
N VAL A 8 22.03 52.34 35.70
CA VAL A 8 20.73 51.85 35.22
C VAL A 8 20.89 51.31 33.78
N PRO A 9 20.25 50.19 33.39
CA PRO A 9 20.53 49.50 32.13
C PRO A 9 19.84 50.14 30.92
N ARG A 10 20.60 50.41 29.84
CA ARG A 10 20.18 51.10 28.61
C ARG A 10 19.51 50.23 27.52
N GLN A 11 19.12 48.98 27.79
CA GLN A 11 18.76 48.04 26.72
C GLN A 11 17.27 47.98 26.30
N ARG A 12 16.33 48.64 27.01
CA ARG A 12 14.88 48.55 26.70
C ARG A 12 14.30 49.68 25.83
N LEU A 13 15.10 50.68 25.46
CA LEU A 13 14.66 51.85 24.69
C LEU A 13 14.65 51.62 23.16
N GLY A 14 15.53 50.77 22.64
CA GLY A 14 15.69 50.59 21.19
C GLY A 14 14.49 49.98 20.47
N LEU A 15 13.78 49.01 21.05
CA LEU A 15 12.61 48.39 20.41
C LEU A 15 11.41 49.35 20.35
N ARG A 16 11.19 50.18 21.37
CA ARG A 16 10.09 51.16 21.39
C ARG A 16 10.35 52.32 20.45
N GLU A 17 11.57 52.83 20.39
CA GLU A 17 11.99 53.85 19.42
C GLU A 17 11.95 53.32 17.98
N SER A 18 12.34 52.06 17.76
CA SER A 18 12.22 51.41 16.45
C SER A 18 10.77 51.30 15.99
N VAL A 19 9.87 50.89 16.89
CA VAL A 19 8.42 50.78 16.63
C VAL A 19 7.80 52.18 16.42
N GLN A 20 8.22 53.20 17.18
CA GLN A 20 7.76 54.58 17.00
C GLN A 20 8.27 55.21 15.70
N ALA A 21 9.54 54.99 15.32
CA ALA A 21 10.09 55.46 14.06
C ALA A 21 9.46 54.77 12.83
N LEU A 22 9.10 53.48 12.96
CA LEU A 22 8.25 52.78 12.00
C LEU A 22 6.86 53.42 11.91
N ARG A 23 6.26 53.79 13.05
CA ARG A 23 4.92 54.42 13.15
C ARG A 23 4.89 55.82 12.52
N GLU A 24 5.91 56.64 12.75
CA GLU A 24 6.04 57.98 12.17
C GLU A 24 6.29 57.92 10.67
N ARG A 25 7.15 57.01 10.17
CA ARG A 25 7.31 56.81 8.73
C ARG A 25 6.04 56.30 8.04
N THR A 26 5.20 55.50 8.73
CA THR A 26 3.89 55.06 8.21
C THR A 26 2.78 56.11 8.24
N SER A 27 3.01 57.30 8.81
CA SER A 27 2.03 58.39 8.83
C SER A 27 1.99 59.17 7.50
N THR A 28 3.00 59.02 6.65
CA THR A 28 3.06 59.63 5.32
C THR A 28 2.54 58.67 4.24
N THR A 29 1.79 59.17 3.26
CA THR A 29 1.22 58.38 2.14
C THR A 29 2.25 57.46 1.42
N PRO A 30 3.52 57.87 1.23
CA PRO A 30 4.57 57.02 0.65
C PRO A 30 5.03 55.88 1.58
N GLY A 31 5.04 56.12 2.90
CA GLY A 31 5.44 55.14 3.90
C GLY A 31 4.46 53.97 4.01
N ARG A 32 3.16 54.24 3.95
CA ARG A 32 2.12 53.19 3.92
C ARG A 32 2.23 52.26 2.70
N LEU A 33 2.54 52.81 1.52
CA LEU A 33 2.71 52.00 0.29
C LEU A 33 3.95 51.11 0.38
N ARG A 34 5.03 51.59 1.01
CA ARG A 34 6.23 50.78 1.26
C ARG A 34 5.98 49.65 2.26
N THR A 35 5.30 49.93 3.38
CA THR A 35 4.98 48.88 4.36
C THR A 35 4.02 47.84 3.80
N LEU A 36 3.05 48.24 2.97
CA LEU A 36 2.16 47.30 2.28
C LEU A 36 2.92 46.43 1.27
N SER A 37 3.84 47.02 0.50
CA SER A 37 4.69 46.27 -0.44
C SER A 37 5.59 45.26 0.30
N LEU A 38 6.23 45.69 1.41
CA LEU A 38 7.07 44.82 2.23
C LEU A 38 6.26 43.69 2.86
N ALA A 39 5.05 43.99 3.36
CA ALA A 39 4.15 42.99 3.93
C ALA A 39 3.67 41.98 2.89
N LEU A 40 3.30 42.43 1.68
CA LEU A 40 2.90 41.54 0.58
C LEU A 40 4.03 40.60 0.16
N VAL A 41 5.27 41.10 0.05
CA VAL A 41 6.44 40.27 -0.28
C VAL A 41 6.75 39.28 0.85
N ALA A 42 6.69 39.72 2.11
CA ALA A 42 6.92 38.86 3.26
C ALA A 42 5.87 37.73 3.34
N VAL A 43 4.58 38.06 3.16
CA VAL A 43 3.50 37.07 3.17
C VAL A 43 3.60 36.12 1.96
N SER A 44 4.04 36.59 0.79
CA SER A 44 4.33 35.72 -0.36
C SER A 44 5.47 34.74 -0.07
N GLY A 45 6.53 35.20 0.62
CA GLY A 45 7.61 34.33 1.07
C GLY A 45 7.15 33.27 2.08
N LEU A 46 6.29 33.64 3.02
CA LEU A 46 5.68 32.69 3.98
C LEU A 46 4.77 31.68 3.29
N LEU A 47 3.99 32.12 2.29
CA LEU A 47 3.15 31.24 1.47
C LEU A 47 4.01 30.24 0.70
N TRP A 48 5.14 30.67 0.15
CA TRP A 48 6.09 29.79 -0.53
C TRP A 48 6.67 28.73 0.42
N LEU A 49 7.21 29.15 1.57
CA LEU A 49 7.73 28.26 2.60
C LEU A 49 6.68 27.23 3.05
N ALA A 50 5.46 27.69 3.37
CA ALA A 50 4.36 26.83 3.75
C ALA A 50 4.02 25.83 2.62
N GLY A 51 3.84 26.31 1.39
CA GLY A 51 3.50 25.46 0.24
C GLY A 51 4.57 24.41 -0.06
N SER A 52 5.85 24.79 -0.08
CA SER A 52 6.96 23.86 -0.27
C SER A 52 7.05 22.83 0.86
N SER A 53 6.86 23.24 2.13
CA SER A 53 6.85 22.30 3.25
C SER A 53 5.68 21.30 3.17
N THR A 54 4.50 21.75 2.74
CA THR A 54 3.33 20.88 2.55
C THR A 54 3.58 19.85 1.45
N VAL A 55 4.15 20.25 0.31
CA VAL A 55 4.42 19.30 -0.78
C VAL A 55 5.52 18.32 -0.43
N VAL A 56 6.62 18.76 0.20
CA VAL A 56 7.68 17.85 0.67
C VAL A 56 7.14 16.85 1.68
N THR A 57 6.34 17.31 2.64
CA THR A 57 5.72 16.42 3.64
C THR A 57 4.73 15.45 2.99
N ALA A 58 3.94 15.91 2.03
CA ALA A 58 3.03 15.06 1.25
C ALA A 58 3.79 14.02 0.41
N GLN A 59 4.92 14.39 -0.20
CA GLN A 59 5.77 13.47 -0.95
C GLN A 59 6.37 12.40 -0.04
N SER A 60 6.98 12.78 1.09
CA SER A 60 7.49 11.81 2.06
C SER A 60 6.40 10.87 2.60
N ARG A 61 5.15 11.34 2.69
CA ARG A 61 4.00 10.54 3.15
C ARG A 61 3.51 9.58 2.08
N VAL A 62 3.40 10.03 0.82
CA VAL A 62 3.08 9.16 -0.30
C VAL A 62 4.20 8.13 -0.49
N ASP A 63 5.45 8.49 -0.24
CA ASP A 63 6.56 7.55 -0.23
C ASP A 63 6.45 6.56 0.94
N ASP A 64 6.13 6.99 2.16
CA ASP A 64 5.95 6.09 3.31
C ASP A 64 4.75 5.14 3.17
N ILE A 65 3.61 5.64 2.68
CA ILE A 65 2.38 4.84 2.48
C ILE A 65 2.54 3.95 1.24
N GLY A 66 3.01 4.52 0.13
CA GLY A 66 3.14 3.87 -1.16
C GLY A 66 4.34 2.94 -1.30
N HIS A 67 5.40 3.10 -0.48
CA HIS A 67 6.61 2.28 -0.58
C HIS A 67 7.00 1.54 0.72
N ARG A 68 6.28 1.70 1.84
CA ARG A 68 6.63 0.98 3.10
C ARG A 68 5.49 0.25 3.77
N SER A 69 4.31 0.86 3.88
CA SER A 69 3.25 0.31 4.74
C SER A 69 2.29 -0.64 4.01
N GLY A 70 1.75 -0.22 2.85
CA GLY A 70 0.89 -1.06 2.01
C GLY A 70 1.65 -2.23 1.37
N PRO A 71 2.81 -1.99 0.71
CA PRO A 71 3.60 -3.07 0.13
C PRO A 71 4.05 -4.14 1.13
N ALA A 72 4.37 -3.78 2.39
CA ALA A 72 4.88 -4.76 3.35
C ALA A 72 3.88 -5.87 3.72
N VAL A 73 2.58 -5.59 3.78
CA VAL A 73 1.56 -6.63 3.99
C VAL A 73 1.38 -7.45 2.72
N ILE A 74 1.38 -6.82 1.55
CA ILE A 74 1.29 -7.51 0.26
C ILE A 74 2.49 -8.45 0.08
N ASP A 75 3.69 -8.01 0.42
CA ASP A 75 4.92 -8.79 0.31
C ASP A 75 4.94 -9.95 1.31
N ALA A 76 4.44 -9.75 2.53
CA ALA A 76 4.23 -10.86 3.46
C ALA A 76 3.23 -11.89 2.90
N GLN A 77 2.15 -11.45 2.25
CA GLN A 77 1.19 -12.36 1.62
C GLN A 77 1.78 -13.10 0.40
N LYS A 78 2.65 -12.47 -0.38
CA LYS A 78 3.42 -13.14 -1.45
C LYS A 78 4.36 -14.20 -0.89
N ILE A 79 5.10 -13.86 0.18
CA ILE A 79 5.99 -14.80 0.87
C ILE A 79 5.17 -15.99 1.40
N HIS A 80 4.03 -15.72 2.03
CA HIS A 80 3.11 -16.74 2.51
C HIS A 80 2.68 -17.66 1.35
N GLU A 81 2.18 -17.09 0.25
CA GLU A 81 1.73 -17.84 -0.92
C GLU A 81 2.85 -18.70 -1.52
N SER A 82 4.04 -18.14 -1.71
CA SER A 82 5.17 -18.87 -2.29
C SER A 82 5.65 -20.01 -1.39
N LEU A 83 5.58 -19.84 -0.06
CA LEU A 83 5.90 -20.90 0.90
C LEU A 83 4.82 -21.99 0.96
N ALA A 84 3.54 -21.61 0.88
CA ALA A 84 2.42 -22.56 0.78
C ALA A 84 2.49 -23.37 -0.53
N ASP A 85 2.73 -22.72 -1.66
CA ASP A 85 2.91 -23.40 -2.96
C ASP A 85 4.15 -24.29 -2.96
N ALA A 86 5.22 -23.89 -2.26
CA ALA A 86 6.38 -24.74 -2.05
C ALA A 86 6.04 -26.01 -1.25
N ASP A 87 5.33 -25.94 -0.13
CA ASP A 87 4.94 -27.14 0.64
C ASP A 87 4.04 -28.08 -0.16
N ARG A 88 3.04 -27.52 -0.86
CA ARG A 88 2.20 -28.26 -1.81
C ARG A 88 3.04 -28.95 -2.90
N SER A 89 3.95 -28.21 -3.53
CA SER A 89 4.83 -28.73 -4.59
C SER A 89 5.81 -29.79 -4.06
N ALA A 90 6.28 -29.65 -2.81
CA ALA A 90 7.09 -30.66 -2.14
C ALA A 90 6.30 -31.96 -1.91
N ALA A 91 5.04 -31.86 -1.46
CA ALA A 91 4.15 -33.00 -1.31
C ALA A 91 3.86 -33.69 -2.67
N ASN A 92 3.55 -32.91 -3.71
CA ASN A 92 3.33 -33.45 -5.06
C ASN A 92 4.58 -34.14 -5.63
N ALA A 93 5.76 -33.55 -5.43
CA ALA A 93 7.02 -34.16 -5.87
C ALA A 93 7.33 -35.47 -5.13
N PHE A 94 6.99 -35.56 -3.84
CA PHE A 94 7.11 -36.79 -3.06
C PHE A 94 6.10 -37.85 -3.51
N LEU A 95 4.83 -37.45 -3.75
CA LEU A 95 3.78 -38.35 -4.22
C LEU A 95 4.12 -38.95 -5.60
N ALA A 96 4.79 -38.18 -6.46
CA ALA A 96 5.31 -38.63 -7.75
C ALA A 96 6.48 -39.65 -7.65
N SER A 97 6.85 -40.09 -6.44
CA SER A 97 7.93 -41.05 -6.17
C SER A 97 9.31 -40.61 -6.67
N GLY A 98 9.62 -39.31 -6.52
CA GLY A 98 10.99 -38.82 -6.63
C GLY A 98 11.58 -38.73 -8.05
N ALA A 99 10.76 -38.68 -9.10
CA ALA A 99 11.23 -38.39 -10.46
C ALA A 99 12.08 -37.10 -10.46
N GLN A 100 13.39 -37.24 -10.73
CA GLN A 100 14.37 -36.18 -10.43
C GLN A 100 14.10 -34.86 -11.16
N ASN A 101 13.39 -34.87 -12.29
CA ASN A 101 13.08 -33.67 -13.07
C ASN A 101 11.57 -33.47 -13.25
N SER A 102 10.76 -33.84 -12.25
CA SER A 102 9.32 -33.61 -12.29
C SER A 102 8.99 -32.11 -12.21
N GLU A 103 7.89 -31.72 -12.84
CA GLU A 103 7.38 -30.33 -12.83
C GLU A 103 7.11 -29.81 -11.40
N PRO A 104 6.52 -30.60 -10.46
CA PRO A 104 6.38 -30.19 -9.07
C PRO A 104 7.71 -29.89 -8.36
N ARG A 105 8.79 -30.61 -8.71
CA ARG A 105 10.11 -30.35 -8.12
C ARG A 105 10.65 -29.00 -8.58
N GLN A 106 10.48 -28.65 -9.85
CA GLN A 106 10.94 -27.37 -10.39
C GLN A 106 10.14 -26.21 -9.79
N ARG A 107 8.82 -26.37 -9.61
CA ARG A 107 7.98 -25.41 -8.88
C ARG A 107 8.50 -25.19 -7.47
N TYR A 108 8.64 -26.25 -6.66
CA TYR A 108 9.19 -26.16 -5.31
C TYR A 108 10.51 -25.35 -5.24
N GLN A 109 11.45 -25.62 -6.15
CA GLN A 109 12.74 -24.92 -6.16
C GLN A 109 12.59 -23.43 -6.48
N ARG A 110 11.72 -23.11 -7.45
CA ARG A 110 11.41 -21.74 -7.82
C ARG A 110 10.72 -21.01 -6.68
N ASP A 111 9.73 -21.62 -6.04
CA ASP A 111 8.91 -20.96 -5.03
C ASP A 111 9.70 -20.74 -3.73
N ILE A 112 10.61 -21.66 -3.36
CA ILE A 112 11.59 -21.42 -2.28
C ILE A 112 12.58 -20.30 -2.63
N ALA A 113 13.06 -20.24 -3.88
CA ALA A 113 13.95 -19.17 -4.30
C ALA A 113 13.24 -17.80 -4.27
N LEU A 114 11.98 -17.74 -4.72
CA LEU A 114 11.14 -16.54 -4.66
C LEU A 114 10.88 -16.11 -3.23
N ALA A 115 10.44 -17.02 -2.36
CA ALA A 115 10.20 -16.71 -0.95
C ALA A 115 11.47 -16.22 -0.24
N THR A 116 12.63 -16.83 -0.51
CA THR A 116 13.91 -16.42 0.08
C THR A 116 14.33 -15.03 -0.42
N HIS A 117 14.19 -14.77 -1.71
CA HIS A 117 14.45 -13.45 -2.30
C HIS A 117 13.56 -12.37 -1.67
N ASP A 118 12.26 -12.63 -1.52
CA ASP A 118 11.32 -11.65 -0.98
C ASP A 118 11.55 -11.42 0.53
N LEU A 119 11.96 -12.45 1.27
CA LEU A 119 12.41 -12.33 2.66
C LEU A 119 13.69 -11.50 2.80
N GLU A 120 14.65 -11.66 1.89
CA GLU A 120 15.88 -10.84 1.83
C GLU A 120 15.56 -9.37 1.53
N GLN A 121 14.71 -9.11 0.54
CA GLN A 121 14.25 -7.77 0.21
C GLN A 121 13.52 -7.11 1.40
N ALA A 122 12.64 -7.85 2.08
CA ALA A 122 11.97 -7.36 3.28
C ALA A 122 12.97 -7.05 4.42
N ALA A 123 14.10 -7.77 4.50
CA ALA A 123 15.14 -7.53 5.50
C ALA A 123 15.95 -6.26 5.20
N GLU A 124 16.22 -5.92 3.94
CA GLU A 124 16.95 -4.71 3.55
C GLU A 124 16.24 -3.41 3.97
N HIS A 125 14.92 -3.43 3.98
CA HIS A 125 14.10 -2.28 4.37
C HIS A 125 13.97 -2.10 5.90
N ASN A 126 14.47 -3.05 6.69
CA ASN A 126 14.35 -3.06 8.14
C ASN A 126 15.59 -2.53 8.87
N THR A 127 15.39 -1.81 9.97
CA THR A 127 16.49 -1.32 10.80
C THR A 127 17.14 -2.47 11.58
N ALA A 128 18.47 -2.58 11.54
CA ALA A 128 19.21 -3.61 12.27
C ALA A 128 18.88 -3.59 13.78
N GLY A 129 18.48 -4.74 14.33
CA GLY A 129 18.10 -4.89 15.74
C GLY A 129 16.64 -4.55 16.08
N SER A 130 15.82 -4.17 15.09
CA SER A 130 14.37 -4.03 15.27
C SER A 130 13.70 -5.38 15.58
N GLN A 131 12.49 -5.34 16.13
CA GLN A 131 11.68 -6.56 16.34
C GLN A 131 11.39 -7.27 15.00
N ALA A 132 10.98 -6.51 13.98
CA ALA A 132 10.75 -7.03 12.63
C ALA A 132 11.98 -7.72 12.03
N GLY A 133 13.18 -7.20 12.28
CA GLY A 133 14.43 -7.85 11.84
C GLY A 133 14.70 -9.19 12.52
N ARG A 134 14.35 -9.33 13.80
CA ARG A 134 14.45 -10.62 14.51
C ARG A 134 13.42 -11.62 14.01
N ASP A 135 12.20 -11.16 13.74
CA ASP A 135 11.12 -12.02 13.25
C ASP A 135 11.44 -12.54 11.83
N LEU A 136 11.97 -11.68 10.94
CA LEU A 136 12.49 -12.09 9.63
C LEU A 136 13.62 -13.12 9.73
N GLN A 137 14.58 -12.91 10.64
CA GLN A 137 15.64 -13.90 10.88
C GLN A 137 15.09 -15.24 11.36
N ALA A 138 14.08 -15.22 12.22
CA ALA A 138 13.41 -16.43 12.71
C ALA A 138 12.65 -17.16 11.60
N VAL A 139 12.03 -16.44 10.66
CA VAL A 139 11.40 -17.01 9.46
C VAL A 139 12.47 -17.64 8.55
N ASN A 140 13.55 -16.92 8.23
CA ASN A 140 14.65 -17.46 7.40
C ASN A 140 15.27 -18.73 7.99
N ALA A 141 15.49 -18.77 9.30
CA ALA A 141 16.00 -19.96 9.97
C ALA A 141 15.02 -21.14 9.87
N ALA A 142 13.72 -20.89 10.04
CA ALA A 142 12.70 -21.92 9.93
C ALA A 142 12.52 -22.42 8.48
N VAL A 143 12.64 -21.55 7.47
CA VAL A 143 12.66 -21.94 6.04
C VAL A 143 13.88 -22.83 5.75
N ALA A 144 15.05 -22.52 6.30
CA ALA A 144 16.23 -23.37 6.17
C ALA A 144 16.03 -24.75 6.82
N GLU A 145 15.43 -24.81 8.00
CA GLU A 145 15.07 -26.09 8.64
C GLU A 145 14.06 -26.88 7.81
N TYR A 146 13.01 -26.22 7.32
CA TYR A 146 12.00 -26.80 6.44
C TYR A 146 12.63 -27.41 5.17
N THR A 147 13.48 -26.68 4.47
CA THR A 147 14.17 -27.19 3.27
C THR A 147 15.05 -28.40 3.59
N GLY A 148 15.72 -28.40 4.75
CA GLY A 148 16.47 -29.55 5.24
C GLY A 148 15.60 -30.79 5.47
N LEU A 149 14.41 -30.63 6.06
CA LEU A 149 13.46 -31.73 6.25
C LEU A 149 12.89 -32.26 4.92
N VAL A 150 12.59 -31.38 3.96
CA VAL A 150 12.15 -31.79 2.61
C VAL A 150 13.23 -32.58 1.88
N GLU A 151 14.50 -32.14 1.96
CA GLU A 151 15.60 -32.88 1.35
C GLU A 151 15.86 -34.23 2.06
N ALA A 152 15.73 -34.29 3.38
CA ALA A 152 15.78 -35.55 4.12
C ALA A 152 14.64 -36.50 3.69
N ALA A 153 13.43 -35.97 3.50
CA ALA A 153 12.30 -36.74 2.99
C ALA A 153 12.62 -37.35 1.62
N ARG A 154 13.14 -36.54 0.70
CA ARG A 154 13.54 -36.96 -0.66
C ARG A 154 14.65 -38.00 -0.65
N ALA A 155 15.68 -37.81 0.17
CA ALA A 155 16.80 -38.75 0.24
C ALA A 155 16.37 -40.14 0.73
N ASN A 156 15.40 -40.19 1.66
CA ASN A 156 14.84 -41.43 2.16
C ASN A 156 13.84 -42.07 1.19
N ASP A 157 13.01 -41.25 0.51
CA ASP A 157 12.08 -41.71 -0.52
C ASP A 157 12.81 -42.43 -1.68
N ARG A 158 13.93 -41.87 -2.14
CA ARG A 158 14.79 -42.51 -3.17
C ARG A 158 15.33 -43.88 -2.75
N GLN A 159 15.47 -44.12 -1.46
CA GLN A 159 15.93 -45.40 -0.91
C GLN A 159 14.77 -46.35 -0.61
N GLY A 160 13.53 -45.93 -0.87
CA GLY A 160 12.31 -46.68 -0.56
C GLY A 160 12.00 -46.74 0.94
N PHE A 161 12.61 -45.86 1.75
CA PHE A 161 12.40 -45.87 3.19
C PHE A 161 11.12 -45.13 3.59
N PRO A 162 10.18 -45.79 4.31
CA PRO A 162 8.92 -45.17 4.74
C PRO A 162 9.09 -43.92 5.62
N VAL A 163 10.27 -43.74 6.23
CA VAL A 163 10.60 -42.56 7.05
C VAL A 163 10.61 -41.26 6.23
N GLY A 164 10.74 -41.32 4.90
CA GLY A 164 10.65 -40.14 4.04
C GLY A 164 9.33 -39.39 4.23
N ALA A 165 8.21 -40.12 4.31
CA ALA A 165 6.88 -39.55 4.55
C ALA A 165 6.75 -38.96 5.97
N ALA A 166 7.55 -39.40 6.93
CA ALA A 166 7.58 -38.81 8.27
C ALA A 166 8.31 -37.46 8.28
N TYR A 167 9.44 -37.35 7.57
CA TYR A 167 10.17 -36.09 7.39
C TYR A 167 9.33 -35.05 6.64
N LEU A 168 8.64 -35.43 5.56
CA LEU A 168 7.79 -34.50 4.82
C LEU A 168 6.64 -33.98 5.71
N ARG A 169 5.99 -34.85 6.48
CA ARG A 169 4.96 -34.42 7.44
C ARG A 169 5.52 -33.53 8.54
N ALA A 170 6.78 -33.71 8.93
CA ALA A 170 7.45 -32.81 9.88
C ALA A 170 7.71 -31.44 9.25
N ALA A 171 8.16 -31.40 7.99
CA ALA A 171 8.35 -30.18 7.22
C ALA A 171 7.03 -29.40 7.09
N SER A 172 5.97 -30.06 6.63
CA SER A 172 4.66 -29.43 6.48
C SER A 172 4.06 -28.96 7.81
N ARG A 173 4.29 -29.69 8.92
CA ARG A 173 3.95 -29.20 10.26
C ARG A 173 4.73 -27.93 10.62
N LEU A 174 6.03 -27.86 10.35
CA LEU A 174 6.81 -26.65 10.61
C LEU A 174 6.29 -25.45 9.80
N MET A 175 5.84 -25.70 8.57
CA MET A 175 5.22 -24.68 7.72
C MET A 175 3.90 -24.17 8.31
N HIS A 176 2.98 -25.08 8.65
CA HIS A 176 1.57 -24.78 8.97
C HIS A 176 1.23 -24.76 10.46
N GLN A 177 2.18 -24.97 11.37
CA GLN A 177 1.90 -25.04 12.80
C GLN A 177 1.15 -23.78 13.26
N PRO A 178 -0.05 -23.91 13.85
CA PRO A 178 -0.81 -22.74 14.28
C PRO A 178 -0.04 -21.92 15.31
N GLY A 179 0.03 -20.60 15.09
CA GLY A 179 0.68 -19.63 15.98
C GLY A 179 2.21 -19.57 15.91
N ASP A 180 2.88 -20.69 15.65
CA ASP A 180 4.35 -20.79 15.71
C ASP A 180 5.02 -21.22 14.39
N GLY A 181 4.24 -21.67 13.41
CA GLY A 181 4.72 -22.12 12.10
C GLY A 181 5.23 -20.99 11.22
N ILE A 182 5.91 -21.35 10.14
CA ILE A 182 6.53 -20.37 9.22
C ILE A 182 5.46 -19.41 8.68
N LEU A 183 4.34 -19.92 8.19
CA LEU A 183 3.27 -19.10 7.62
C LEU A 183 2.65 -18.15 8.67
N ALA A 184 2.38 -18.66 9.88
CA ALA A 184 1.86 -17.85 10.98
C ALA A 184 2.82 -16.71 11.38
N ARG A 185 4.14 -16.96 11.33
CA ARG A 185 5.14 -15.92 11.58
C ARG A 185 5.14 -14.87 10.48
N VAL A 186 5.06 -15.28 9.21
CA VAL A 186 4.95 -14.37 8.07
C VAL A 186 3.69 -13.48 8.19
N ASP A 187 2.56 -14.06 8.59
CA ASP A 187 1.33 -13.29 8.86
C ASP A 187 1.49 -12.32 10.04
N ALA A 188 2.22 -12.72 11.09
CA ALA A 188 2.52 -11.84 12.22
C ALA A 188 3.39 -10.64 11.79
N LEU A 189 4.34 -10.82 10.86
CA LEU A 189 5.09 -9.70 10.27
C LEU A 189 4.15 -8.71 9.57
N ALA A 190 3.16 -9.22 8.82
CA ALA A 190 2.15 -8.38 8.17
C ALA A 190 1.34 -7.57 9.21
N ALA A 191 0.93 -8.21 10.32
CA ALA A 191 0.15 -7.56 11.39
C ALA A 191 0.94 -6.49 12.17
N VAL A 192 2.23 -6.70 12.40
CA VAL A 192 3.10 -5.70 13.04
C VAL A 192 3.31 -4.49 12.11
N ASN A 193 3.45 -4.72 10.82
CA ASN A 193 3.60 -3.65 9.84
C ASN A 193 2.29 -2.85 9.66
N SER A 194 1.13 -3.52 9.66
CA SER A 194 -0.17 -2.85 9.56
C SER A 194 -0.53 -2.04 10.83
N SER A 195 -0.19 -2.54 12.02
CA SER A 195 -0.40 -1.81 13.28
C SER A 195 0.52 -0.59 13.42
N ASN A 196 1.77 -0.68 12.96
CA ASN A 196 2.65 0.50 12.87
C ASN A 196 2.18 1.50 11.80
N ALA A 197 1.59 1.04 10.70
CA ALA A 197 0.93 1.92 9.71
C ALA A 197 -0.25 2.70 10.33
N SER A 198 -1.04 2.06 11.22
CA SER A 198 -2.15 2.70 11.93
C SER A 198 -1.71 3.78 12.95
N ALA A 199 -0.48 3.73 13.47
CA ALA A 199 0.10 4.84 14.23
C ALA A 199 0.28 6.12 13.37
N GLY A 200 0.16 6.01 12.05
CA GLY A 200 0.07 7.09 11.08
C GLY A 200 -1.18 7.97 11.19
N TYR A 201 -2.23 7.57 11.92
CA TYR A 201 -3.38 8.43 12.22
C TYR A 201 -3.00 9.68 13.03
N ALA A 202 -1.97 9.59 13.88
CA ALA A 202 -1.35 10.74 14.53
C ALA A 202 -0.46 11.58 13.59
N SER A 203 -0.58 11.41 12.27
CA SER A 203 0.30 12.05 11.28
C SER A 203 -0.47 12.70 10.11
N LEU A 204 -1.66 12.19 9.77
CA LEU A 204 -2.60 12.84 8.84
C LEU A 204 -2.96 14.26 9.31
N TRP A 205 -3.09 14.46 10.62
CA TRP A 205 -3.34 15.79 11.18
C TRP A 205 -2.19 16.77 10.92
N TYR A 206 -0.93 16.32 10.85
CA TYR A 206 0.20 17.19 10.56
C TYR A 206 0.17 17.68 9.11
N ALA A 207 -0.15 16.81 8.15
CA ALA A 207 -0.30 17.18 6.75
C ALA A 207 -1.53 18.10 6.55
N ALA A 208 -2.65 17.78 7.21
CA ALA A 208 -3.84 18.62 7.22
C ALA A 208 -3.58 19.98 7.90
N ALA A 209 -2.77 20.03 8.96
CA ALA A 209 -2.39 21.25 9.65
C ALA A 209 -1.50 22.14 8.77
N LEU A 210 -0.49 21.58 8.09
CA LEU A 210 0.36 22.32 7.15
C LEU A 210 -0.45 22.84 5.95
N LEU A 211 -1.38 22.04 5.44
CA LEU A 211 -2.32 22.49 4.41
C LEU A 211 -3.20 23.64 4.93
N GLY A 212 -3.71 23.54 6.16
CA GLY A 212 -4.45 24.62 6.84
C GLY A 212 -3.63 25.90 6.98
N VAL A 213 -2.35 25.80 7.33
CA VAL A 213 -1.42 26.94 7.41
C VAL A 213 -1.20 27.59 6.04
N PHE A 214 -1.08 26.80 4.96
CA PHE A 214 -1.01 27.32 3.59
C PHE A 214 -2.27 28.12 3.20
N PHE A 215 -3.46 27.58 3.49
CA PHE A 215 -4.72 28.32 3.30
C PHE A 215 -4.87 29.53 4.25
N ALA A 216 -4.27 29.53 5.43
CA ALA A 216 -4.27 30.72 6.27
C ALA A 216 -3.45 31.87 5.65
N PHE A 217 -2.23 31.57 5.18
CA PHE A 217 -1.35 32.56 4.56
C PHE A 217 -1.88 33.06 3.22
N GLY A 218 -2.51 32.19 2.42
CA GLY A 218 -3.13 32.60 1.16
C GLY A 218 -4.32 33.53 1.39
N ALA A 219 -5.14 33.28 2.41
CA ALA A 219 -6.26 34.14 2.77
C ALA A 219 -5.77 35.51 3.23
N LEU A 220 -4.69 35.54 4.03
CA LEU A 220 -4.04 36.76 4.45
C LEU A 220 -3.51 37.56 3.24
N LEU A 221 -2.82 36.90 2.30
CA LEU A 221 -2.30 37.54 1.09
C LEU A 221 -3.43 38.09 0.21
N PHE A 222 -4.51 37.33 0.04
CA PHE A 222 -5.69 37.74 -0.71
C PHE A 222 -6.38 38.96 -0.08
N ALA A 223 -6.55 38.97 1.24
CA ALA A 223 -7.08 40.12 1.98
C ALA A 223 -6.19 41.37 1.83
N LEU A 224 -4.86 41.22 1.90
CA LEU A 224 -3.91 42.32 1.68
C LEU A 224 -4.01 42.86 0.24
N LEU A 225 -4.13 42.00 -0.77
CA LEU A 225 -4.28 42.40 -2.17
C LEU A 225 -5.58 43.18 -2.40
N LEU A 226 -6.71 42.69 -1.87
CA LEU A 226 -8.00 43.38 -1.96
C LEU A 226 -7.99 44.73 -1.25
N SER A 227 -7.43 44.79 -0.03
CA SER A 227 -7.27 46.04 0.73
C SER A 227 -6.42 47.05 -0.04
N THR A 228 -5.31 46.60 -0.63
CA THR A 228 -4.42 47.44 -1.46
C THR A 228 -5.13 47.95 -2.72
N GLN A 229 -5.90 47.09 -3.40
CA GLN A 229 -6.71 47.48 -4.56
C GLN A 229 -7.80 48.52 -4.18
N GLY A 230 -8.48 48.32 -3.05
CA GLY A 230 -9.49 49.24 -2.52
C GLY A 230 -8.92 50.63 -2.21
N PHE A 231 -7.79 50.67 -1.49
CA PHE A 231 -7.08 51.92 -1.15
C PHE A 231 -6.66 52.70 -2.41
N VAL A 232 -6.06 52.01 -3.37
CA VAL A 232 -5.62 52.59 -4.65
C VAL A 232 -6.80 53.13 -5.46
N ARG A 233 -7.93 52.41 -5.48
CA ARG A 233 -9.14 52.80 -6.21
C ARG A 233 -9.83 54.02 -5.58
N GLN A 234 -9.96 54.05 -4.26
CA GLN A 234 -10.57 55.17 -3.54
C GLN A 234 -9.73 56.45 -3.64
N ARG A 235 -8.40 56.33 -3.54
CA ARG A 235 -7.49 57.50 -3.48
C ARG A 235 -7.23 58.13 -4.85
N PHE A 236 -7.19 57.35 -5.94
CA PHE A 236 -6.71 57.84 -7.25
C PHE A 236 -7.77 57.91 -8.37
N ARG A 237 -9.05 57.58 -8.10
CA ARG A 237 -10.21 57.73 -9.03
C ARG A 237 -10.01 57.23 -10.48
N ARG A 238 -9.04 56.36 -10.77
CA ARG A 238 -8.71 55.84 -12.12
C ARG A 238 -8.87 54.31 -12.21
N ARG A 239 -9.16 53.82 -13.42
CA ARG A 239 -9.50 52.42 -13.73
C ARG A 239 -8.39 51.43 -13.28
N ARG A 240 -8.82 50.44 -12.48
CA ARG A 240 -8.29 49.07 -12.32
C ARG A 240 -6.79 48.87 -12.63
N ASN A 241 -5.96 48.67 -11.60
CA ASN A 241 -4.56 48.27 -11.77
C ASN A 241 -4.49 46.80 -12.26
N ASN A 242 -4.33 46.60 -13.57
CA ASN A 242 -4.34 45.28 -14.19
C ASN A 242 -3.33 44.30 -13.57
N ARG A 243 -2.15 44.79 -13.13
CA ARG A 243 -1.10 43.95 -12.52
C ARG A 243 -1.52 43.33 -11.20
N LEU A 244 -2.20 44.10 -10.34
CA LEU A 244 -2.73 43.60 -9.07
C LEU A 244 -3.86 42.59 -9.27
N MET A 245 -4.65 42.72 -10.34
CA MET A 245 -5.70 41.75 -10.66
C MET A 245 -5.12 40.45 -11.21
N ILE A 246 -4.07 40.53 -12.04
CA ILE A 246 -3.33 39.34 -12.48
C ILE A 246 -2.73 38.62 -11.26
N ALA A 247 -2.18 39.35 -10.28
CA ALA A 247 -1.66 38.76 -9.05
C ALA A 247 -2.75 38.07 -8.21
N THR A 248 -3.95 38.66 -8.11
CA THR A 248 -5.08 38.03 -7.39
C THR A 248 -5.60 36.79 -8.14
N ALA A 249 -5.65 36.84 -9.47
CA ALA A 249 -6.04 35.70 -10.30
C ALA A 249 -5.02 34.55 -10.20
N LEU A 250 -3.72 34.86 -10.22
CA LEU A 250 -2.64 33.89 -10.03
C LEU A 250 -2.73 33.21 -8.66
N LEU A 251 -2.98 33.99 -7.60
CA LEU A 251 -3.17 33.46 -6.24
C LEU A 251 -4.39 32.55 -6.16
N ALA A 252 -5.52 32.96 -6.73
CA ALA A 252 -6.75 32.16 -6.75
C ALA A 252 -6.57 30.86 -7.55
N LEU A 253 -5.86 30.90 -8.68
CA LEU A 253 -5.53 29.72 -9.48
C LEU A 253 -4.63 28.75 -8.70
N LEU A 254 -3.59 29.25 -8.04
CA LEU A 254 -2.70 28.43 -7.21
C LEU A 254 -3.46 27.76 -6.06
N TRP A 255 -4.37 28.50 -5.42
CA TRP A 255 -5.24 27.96 -4.37
C TRP A 255 -6.18 26.88 -4.86
N GLY A 256 -6.87 27.13 -5.98
CA GLY A 256 -7.76 26.16 -6.59
C GLY A 256 -7.02 24.90 -7.00
N ALA A 257 -5.83 25.02 -7.58
CA ALA A 257 -4.98 23.90 -7.95
C ALA A 257 -4.50 23.10 -6.73
N MET A 258 -4.06 23.77 -5.66
CA MET A 258 -3.67 23.10 -4.40
C MET A 258 -4.85 22.38 -3.74
N ALA A 259 -6.03 23.01 -3.70
CA ALA A 259 -7.24 22.40 -3.14
C ALA A 259 -7.67 21.17 -3.95
N ALA A 260 -7.71 21.30 -5.28
CA ALA A 260 -8.05 20.21 -6.19
C ALA A 260 -7.05 19.05 -6.08
N GLN A 261 -5.75 19.34 -6.05
CA GLN A 261 -4.72 18.33 -5.89
C GLN A 261 -4.80 17.64 -4.53
N GLY A 262 -4.98 18.39 -3.44
CA GLY A 262 -5.12 17.81 -2.11
C GLY A 262 -6.32 16.86 -2.02
N LEU A 263 -7.45 17.24 -2.61
CA LEU A 263 -8.64 16.38 -2.69
C LEU A 263 -8.42 15.17 -3.59
N TYR A 264 -7.71 15.34 -4.71
CA TYR A 264 -7.38 14.26 -5.64
C TYR A 264 -6.43 13.23 -5.00
N THR A 265 -5.35 13.67 -4.36
CA THR A 265 -4.43 12.81 -3.62
C THR A 265 -5.16 12.10 -2.47
N TYR A 266 -5.97 12.81 -1.69
CA TYR A 266 -6.74 12.23 -0.59
C TYR A 266 -7.68 11.11 -1.07
N ARG A 267 -8.45 11.36 -2.13
CA ARG A 267 -9.39 10.36 -2.68
C ARG A 267 -8.68 9.12 -3.23
N ASN A 268 -7.56 9.30 -3.93
CA ASN A 268 -6.81 8.16 -4.48
C ASN A 268 -6.11 7.35 -3.39
N LEU A 269 -5.55 7.99 -2.35
CA LEU A 269 -4.99 7.29 -1.21
C LEU A 269 -6.07 6.53 -0.44
N GLN A 270 -7.22 7.15 -0.22
CA GLN A 270 -8.35 6.51 0.45
C GLN A 270 -8.86 5.31 -0.34
N ALA A 271 -9.00 5.41 -1.67
CA ALA A 271 -9.38 4.28 -2.51
C ALA A 271 -8.33 3.15 -2.51
N ALA A 272 -7.03 3.49 -2.51
CA ALA A 272 -5.96 2.50 -2.42
C ALA A 272 -5.98 1.76 -1.07
N GLU A 273 -6.20 2.48 0.04
CA GLU A 273 -6.14 1.93 1.40
C GLU A 273 -7.43 1.22 1.83
N GLU A 274 -8.60 1.80 1.53
CA GLU A 274 -9.89 1.28 1.97
C GLU A 274 -10.52 0.28 0.99
N GLU A 275 -10.18 0.35 -0.30
CA GLU A 275 -10.81 -0.50 -1.32
C GLU A 275 -9.82 -1.49 -1.95
N ALA A 276 -8.70 -1.05 -2.52
CA ALA A 276 -7.80 -1.92 -3.28
C ALA A 276 -6.98 -2.87 -2.39
N PHE A 277 -6.42 -2.36 -1.29
CA PHE A 277 -5.55 -3.15 -0.42
C PHE A 277 -6.26 -4.31 0.30
N PRO A 278 -7.45 -4.14 0.92
CA PRO A 278 -8.16 -5.25 1.56
C PRO A 278 -8.57 -6.34 0.56
N ARG A 279 -8.94 -5.97 -0.67
CA ARG A 279 -9.29 -6.92 -1.73
C ARG A 279 -8.10 -7.74 -2.20
N LEU A 280 -6.98 -7.05 -2.47
CA LEU A 280 -5.72 -7.70 -2.80
C LEU A 280 -5.30 -8.69 -1.69
N HIS A 281 -5.43 -8.30 -0.42
CA HIS A 281 -5.18 -9.20 0.72
C HIS A 281 -6.10 -10.43 0.71
N GLN A 282 -7.40 -10.25 0.51
CA GLN A 282 -8.36 -11.36 0.43
C GLN A 282 -8.05 -12.33 -0.73
N LEU A 283 -7.65 -11.81 -1.89
CA LEU A 283 -7.28 -12.64 -3.04
C LEU A 283 -5.99 -13.44 -2.80
N TRP A 284 -4.97 -12.84 -2.20
CA TRP A 284 -3.76 -13.58 -1.80
C TRP A 284 -4.09 -14.65 -0.76
N GLN A 285 -4.92 -14.34 0.23
CA GLN A 285 -5.38 -15.31 1.22
C GLN A 285 -6.15 -16.46 0.57
N ALA A 286 -7.04 -16.17 -0.39
CA ALA A 286 -7.77 -17.18 -1.14
C ALA A 286 -6.82 -18.09 -1.93
N ARG A 287 -5.80 -17.51 -2.57
CA ARG A 287 -4.79 -18.25 -3.34
C ARG A 287 -3.92 -19.15 -2.46
N ALA A 288 -3.46 -18.64 -1.32
CA ALA A 288 -2.74 -19.43 -0.31
C ALA A 288 -3.62 -20.59 0.21
N THR A 289 -4.88 -20.30 0.58
CA THR A 289 -5.83 -21.31 1.05
C THR A 289 -6.04 -22.42 0.01
N VAL A 290 -6.11 -22.07 -1.28
CA VAL A 290 -6.22 -23.06 -2.37
C VAL A 290 -4.96 -23.93 -2.49
N ALA A 291 -3.78 -23.35 -2.31
CA ALA A 291 -2.53 -24.11 -2.27
C ALA A 291 -2.50 -25.10 -1.10
N ASP A 292 -2.93 -24.67 0.08
CA ASP A 292 -3.03 -25.50 1.29
C ASP A 292 -3.99 -26.67 1.08
N ILE A 293 -5.17 -26.42 0.48
CA ILE A 293 -6.16 -27.46 0.18
C ILE A 293 -5.55 -28.55 -0.71
N ASN A 294 -4.85 -28.16 -1.78
CA ASN A 294 -4.21 -29.13 -2.68
C ASN A 294 -3.03 -29.86 -2.00
N GLY A 295 -2.27 -29.17 -1.15
CA GLY A 295 -1.17 -29.75 -0.38
C GLY A 295 -1.67 -30.79 0.62
N ASN A 296 -2.75 -30.47 1.32
CA ASN A 296 -3.46 -31.35 2.24
C ASN A 296 -3.98 -32.61 1.54
N GLU A 297 -4.51 -32.50 0.31
CA GLU A 297 -4.92 -33.69 -0.46
C GLU A 297 -3.73 -34.61 -0.76
N SER A 298 -2.62 -34.05 -1.22
CA SER A 298 -1.42 -34.84 -1.50
C SER A 298 -0.81 -35.47 -0.24
N LEU A 299 -0.79 -34.75 0.88
CA LEU A 299 -0.35 -35.29 2.17
C LEU A 299 -1.29 -36.38 2.70
N SER A 300 -2.59 -36.26 2.45
CA SER A 300 -3.57 -37.30 2.79
C SER A 300 -3.30 -38.59 2.00
N LEU A 301 -3.03 -38.48 0.69
CA LEU A 301 -2.62 -39.61 -0.15
C LEU A 301 -1.30 -40.23 0.34
N ILE A 302 -0.29 -39.42 0.67
CA ILE A 302 1.00 -39.91 1.21
C ILE A 302 0.81 -40.64 2.53
N ALA A 303 -0.09 -40.17 3.39
CA ALA A 303 -0.30 -40.71 4.73
C ALA A 303 -0.98 -42.10 4.76
N ARG A 304 -1.46 -42.63 3.62
CA ARG A 304 -1.97 -44.00 3.42
C ARG A 304 -2.76 -44.56 4.62
N GLY A 305 -3.80 -43.83 5.05
CA GLY A 305 -4.68 -44.20 6.16
C GLY A 305 -4.47 -43.43 7.48
N ASN A 306 -3.42 -42.62 7.59
CA ASN A 306 -3.21 -41.68 8.71
C ASN A 306 -3.40 -40.20 8.29
N GLY A 307 -4.26 -39.97 7.29
CA GLY A 307 -4.49 -38.65 6.65
C GLY A 307 -5.54 -37.77 7.32
N ARG A 308 -6.18 -38.23 8.41
CA ARG A 308 -7.35 -37.58 9.02
C ARG A 308 -7.16 -36.11 9.36
N ALA A 309 -5.97 -35.72 9.81
CA ALA A 309 -5.67 -34.31 10.11
C ALA A 309 -5.69 -33.44 8.84
N PHE A 310 -5.13 -33.94 7.73
CA PHE A 310 -5.15 -33.26 6.44
C PHE A 310 -6.57 -33.20 5.85
N ASP A 311 -7.36 -34.27 5.99
CA ASP A 311 -8.77 -34.26 5.56
C ASP A 311 -9.63 -33.26 6.37
N GLN A 312 -9.27 -33.00 7.63
CA GLN A 312 -9.93 -31.99 8.46
C GLN A 312 -9.53 -30.57 8.06
N ALA A 313 -8.23 -30.34 7.82
CA ALA A 313 -7.71 -29.06 7.34
C ALA A 313 -8.34 -28.70 5.98
N PHE A 314 -8.32 -29.64 5.03
CA PHE A 314 -8.97 -29.52 3.72
C PHE A 314 -10.42 -29.03 3.83
N LYS A 315 -11.22 -29.66 4.71
CA LYS A 315 -12.63 -29.28 4.92
C LYS A 315 -12.76 -27.88 5.53
N ALA A 316 -11.91 -27.55 6.50
CA ALA A 316 -11.95 -26.25 7.15
C ALA A 316 -11.60 -25.12 6.17
N GLU A 317 -10.56 -25.30 5.36
CA GLU A 317 -10.08 -24.34 4.35
C GLU A 317 -11.08 -24.20 3.19
N THR A 318 -11.67 -25.30 2.71
CA THR A 318 -12.72 -25.29 1.68
C THR A 318 -13.90 -24.41 2.10
N LEU A 319 -14.28 -24.46 3.39
CA LEU A 319 -15.36 -23.66 3.98
C LEU A 319 -15.00 -22.18 4.16
N GLN A 320 -13.71 -21.82 4.18
CA GLN A 320 -13.28 -20.41 4.18
C GLN A 320 -13.48 -19.78 2.79
N LEU A 321 -13.23 -20.54 1.73
CA LEU A 321 -13.43 -20.08 0.35
C LEU A 321 -14.91 -20.00 -0.02
N VAL A 322 -15.68 -21.07 0.26
CA VAL A 322 -17.12 -21.16 0.02
C VAL A 322 -17.80 -21.97 1.13
N ASP A 323 -18.80 -21.38 1.80
CA ASP A 323 -19.48 -21.95 2.99
C ASP A 323 -20.32 -23.21 2.72
N ARG A 324 -20.47 -23.62 1.46
CA ARG A 324 -21.34 -24.71 1.02
C ARG A 324 -20.87 -25.35 -0.29
N PRO A 325 -21.35 -26.55 -0.63
CA PRO A 325 -21.08 -27.16 -1.93
C PRO A 325 -21.53 -26.25 -3.08
N LEU A 326 -20.62 -25.99 -4.01
CA LEU A 326 -20.85 -25.09 -5.14
C LEU A 326 -21.53 -25.83 -6.29
N THR A 327 -22.72 -25.39 -6.70
CA THR A 327 -23.51 -25.95 -7.81
C THR A 327 -23.44 -25.05 -9.04
N ASP A 328 -23.74 -25.59 -10.23
CA ASP A 328 -23.85 -24.77 -11.45
C ASP A 328 -24.85 -23.62 -11.31
N THR A 329 -25.96 -23.86 -10.60
CA THR A 329 -26.96 -22.83 -10.33
C THR A 329 -26.39 -21.67 -9.51
N LEU A 330 -25.58 -21.95 -8.48
CA LEU A 330 -24.95 -20.92 -7.66
C LEU A 330 -23.93 -20.10 -8.44
N VAL A 331 -23.18 -20.73 -9.35
CA VAL A 331 -22.24 -20.05 -10.25
C VAL A 331 -22.98 -19.16 -11.24
N ASP A 332 -24.09 -19.64 -11.81
CA ASP A 332 -24.92 -18.90 -12.75
C ASP A 332 -25.65 -17.72 -12.08
N ASP A 333 -26.14 -17.91 -10.85
CA ASP A 333 -26.72 -16.86 -10.03
C ASP A 333 -25.68 -15.77 -9.72
N ALA A 334 -24.45 -16.17 -9.32
CA ALA A 334 -23.35 -15.24 -9.09
C ALA A 334 -23.00 -14.46 -10.36
N ALA A 335 -23.01 -15.10 -11.53
CA ALA A 335 -22.80 -14.41 -12.80
C ALA A 335 -23.89 -13.35 -13.10
N ARG A 336 -25.12 -13.56 -12.62
CA ARG A 336 -26.23 -12.59 -12.69
C ARG A 336 -26.24 -11.52 -11.59
N GLY A 337 -25.26 -11.54 -10.67
CA GLY A 337 -25.24 -10.59 -9.55
C GLY A 337 -25.87 -11.12 -8.25
N GLN A 338 -26.31 -12.37 -8.22
CA GLN A 338 -26.99 -12.97 -7.08
C GLN A 338 -26.06 -13.96 -6.37
N VAL A 339 -25.35 -13.50 -5.34
CA VAL A 339 -24.43 -14.34 -4.57
C VAL A 339 -25.17 -14.97 -3.39
N HIS A 340 -25.39 -16.29 -3.44
CA HIS A 340 -26.17 -17.06 -2.45
C HIS A 340 -25.31 -17.98 -1.56
N PHE A 341 -24.02 -17.68 -1.47
CA PHE A 341 -23.03 -18.36 -0.63
C PHE A 341 -22.15 -17.31 0.07
N LYS A 342 -21.33 -17.74 1.03
CA LYS A 342 -20.38 -16.91 1.77
C LYS A 342 -18.97 -17.43 1.63
N GLY A 343 -17.97 -16.64 2.03
CA GLY A 343 -16.56 -16.99 2.00
C GLY A 343 -15.76 -16.03 1.12
N LEU A 344 -14.45 -16.23 1.07
CA LEU A 344 -13.51 -15.32 0.38
C LEU A 344 -13.90 -15.06 -1.08
N LEU A 345 -14.34 -16.10 -1.81
CA LEU A 345 -14.77 -15.94 -3.22
C LEU A 345 -16.12 -15.23 -3.35
N ALA A 346 -16.99 -15.31 -2.36
CA ALA A 346 -18.27 -14.60 -2.35
C ALA A 346 -18.06 -13.10 -2.15
N ASP A 347 -17.17 -12.78 -1.20
CA ASP A 347 -16.80 -11.43 -0.82
C ASP A 347 -16.16 -10.70 -2.01
N GLU A 348 -15.22 -11.36 -2.69
CA GLU A 348 -14.57 -10.88 -3.91
C GLU A 348 -15.59 -10.55 -5.02
N ILE A 349 -16.48 -11.48 -5.37
CA ILE A 349 -17.48 -11.26 -6.43
C ILE A 349 -18.46 -10.14 -6.07
N SER A 350 -18.78 -9.98 -4.79
CA SER A 350 -19.74 -8.99 -4.31
C SER A 350 -19.13 -7.59 -4.22
N GLN A 351 -17.82 -7.51 -3.96
CA GLN A 351 -17.08 -6.25 -3.81
C GLN A 351 -16.42 -5.79 -5.11
N ALA A 352 -16.37 -6.65 -6.12
CA ALA A 352 -15.77 -6.33 -7.42
C ALA A 352 -16.30 -5.02 -8.02
N GLY A 353 -15.40 -4.04 -8.14
CA GLY A 353 -15.69 -2.66 -8.55
C GLY A 353 -14.82 -2.15 -9.70
N PHE A 354 -13.70 -2.80 -9.98
CA PHE A 354 -12.77 -2.44 -11.03
C PHE A 354 -13.11 -3.11 -12.37
N PRO A 355 -12.70 -2.51 -13.51
CA PRO A 355 -12.90 -3.11 -14.82
C PRO A 355 -12.25 -4.49 -14.92
N GLY A 356 -13.05 -5.52 -15.24
CA GLY A 356 -12.58 -6.90 -15.43
C GLY A 356 -12.47 -7.74 -14.15
N GLU A 357 -12.50 -7.13 -12.97
CA GLU A 357 -12.37 -7.82 -11.67
C GLU A 357 -13.48 -8.86 -11.47
N ARG A 358 -14.74 -8.46 -11.70
CA ARG A 358 -15.90 -9.37 -11.58
C ARG A 358 -15.77 -10.58 -12.51
N GLU A 359 -15.25 -10.38 -13.73
CA GLU A 359 -15.07 -11.46 -14.70
C GLU A 359 -13.98 -12.43 -14.23
N ALA A 360 -12.86 -11.90 -13.73
CA ALA A 360 -11.78 -12.69 -13.16
C ALA A 360 -12.23 -13.48 -11.92
N ALA A 361 -12.98 -12.86 -11.01
CA ALA A 361 -13.55 -13.50 -9.82
C ALA A 361 -14.53 -14.63 -10.19
N LEU A 362 -15.40 -14.42 -11.18
CA LEU A 362 -16.30 -15.48 -11.68
C LEU A 362 -15.53 -16.60 -12.39
N LYS A 363 -14.43 -16.30 -13.06
CA LYS A 363 -13.53 -17.31 -13.64
C LYS A 363 -12.89 -18.16 -12.53
N ALA A 364 -12.40 -17.52 -11.46
CA ALA A 364 -11.86 -18.22 -10.30
C ALA A 364 -12.92 -19.10 -9.63
N LEU A 365 -14.16 -18.63 -9.46
CA LEU A 365 -15.26 -19.42 -8.90
C LEU A 365 -15.56 -20.68 -9.74
N ARG A 366 -15.57 -20.55 -11.07
CA ARG A 366 -15.77 -21.69 -11.98
C ARG A 366 -14.63 -22.70 -11.89
N ALA A 367 -13.39 -22.22 -11.89
CA ALA A 367 -12.21 -23.05 -11.73
C ALA A 367 -12.19 -23.76 -10.37
N TYR A 368 -12.63 -23.08 -9.30
CA TYR A 368 -12.76 -23.67 -7.97
C TYR A 368 -13.78 -24.81 -7.94
N ARG A 369 -14.91 -24.67 -8.62
CA ARG A 369 -15.87 -25.76 -8.78
C ARG A 369 -15.24 -26.98 -9.44
N GLN A 370 -14.53 -26.77 -10.55
CA GLN A 370 -13.86 -27.84 -11.30
C GLN A 370 -12.76 -28.51 -10.46
N PHE A 371 -12.03 -27.73 -9.67
CA PHE A 371 -11.04 -28.23 -8.71
C PHE A 371 -11.68 -29.16 -7.66
N LEU A 372 -12.80 -28.77 -7.05
CA LEU A 372 -13.52 -29.62 -6.08
C LEU A 372 -14.09 -30.89 -6.72
N GLU A 373 -14.55 -30.82 -7.98
CA GLU A 373 -15.01 -31.99 -8.72
C GLU A 373 -13.86 -32.98 -9.00
N ALA A 374 -12.70 -32.47 -9.42
CA ALA A 374 -11.50 -33.27 -9.63
C ALA A 374 -10.99 -33.90 -8.32
N ASP A 375 -11.00 -33.15 -7.21
CA ASP A 375 -10.64 -33.67 -5.88
C ASP A 375 -11.58 -34.80 -5.44
N ALA A 376 -12.88 -34.63 -5.61
CA ALA A 376 -13.86 -35.67 -5.29
C ALA A 376 -13.58 -36.97 -6.08
N ALA A 377 -13.16 -36.86 -7.35
CA ALA A 377 -12.76 -38.02 -8.15
C ALA A 377 -11.48 -38.70 -7.63
N VAL A 378 -10.49 -37.92 -7.18
CA VAL A 378 -9.26 -38.44 -6.54
C VAL A 378 -9.63 -39.21 -5.26
N ARG A 379 -10.40 -38.59 -4.35
CA ARG A 379 -10.81 -39.20 -3.07
C ARG A 379 -11.65 -40.46 -3.27
N ALA A 380 -12.58 -40.44 -4.23
CA ALA A 380 -13.39 -41.60 -4.56
C ALA A 380 -12.54 -42.78 -5.05
N ARG A 381 -11.49 -42.49 -5.83
CA ARG A 381 -10.57 -43.51 -6.34
C ARG A 381 -9.60 -44.03 -5.27
N ALA A 382 -9.16 -43.16 -4.35
CA ALA A 382 -8.23 -43.50 -3.27
C ALA A 382 -8.74 -44.62 -2.34
N ALA A 383 -10.06 -44.83 -2.26
CA ALA A 383 -10.66 -45.88 -1.43
C ALA A 383 -10.37 -47.32 -1.91
N GLY A 384 -9.95 -47.51 -3.17
CA GLY A 384 -9.69 -48.85 -3.73
C GLY A 384 -8.56 -48.93 -4.76
N ASP A 385 -8.18 -47.80 -5.37
CA ASP A 385 -7.09 -47.69 -6.33
C ASP A 385 -6.22 -46.47 -6.01
N HIS A 386 -5.23 -46.68 -5.15
CA HIS A 386 -4.32 -45.61 -4.71
C HIS A 386 -3.45 -45.10 -5.87
N GLU A 387 -2.93 -45.97 -6.73
CA GLU A 387 -2.09 -45.56 -7.88
C GLU A 387 -2.88 -44.69 -8.86
N GLY A 388 -4.13 -45.07 -9.16
CA GLY A 388 -5.01 -44.25 -9.99
C GLY A 388 -5.40 -42.93 -9.34
N ALA A 389 -5.58 -42.89 -8.02
CA ALA A 389 -5.80 -41.63 -7.29
C ALA A 389 -4.59 -40.70 -7.40
N VAL A 390 -3.38 -41.23 -7.23
CA VAL A 390 -2.13 -40.47 -7.43
C VAL A 390 -2.00 -39.94 -8.86
N ALA A 391 -2.33 -40.76 -9.87
CA ALA A 391 -2.30 -40.35 -11.26
C ALA A 391 -3.30 -39.21 -11.58
N LEU A 392 -4.49 -39.23 -10.96
CA LEU A 392 -5.47 -38.15 -11.08
C LEU A 392 -5.03 -36.89 -10.32
N ALA A 393 -4.42 -37.06 -9.13
CA ALA A 393 -3.97 -35.96 -8.29
C ALA A 393 -2.86 -35.14 -8.98
N LEU A 394 -1.91 -35.82 -9.61
CA LEU A 394 -0.74 -35.21 -10.25
C LEU A 394 -0.94 -34.89 -11.74
N GLY A 395 -2.06 -35.32 -12.31
CA GLY A 395 -2.31 -35.27 -13.74
C GLY A 395 -2.55 -33.85 -14.28
N SER A 396 -2.08 -33.58 -15.51
CA SER A 396 -2.21 -32.29 -16.19
C SER A 396 -3.22 -32.28 -17.34
N ALA A 397 -3.99 -33.37 -17.53
CA ALA A 397 -5.06 -33.42 -18.53
C ALA A 397 -6.35 -32.79 -17.99
N PRO A 398 -7.26 -32.30 -18.87
CA PRO A 398 -8.54 -31.76 -18.45
C PRO A 398 -9.33 -32.72 -17.55
N GLY A 399 -9.87 -32.21 -16.43
CA GLY A 399 -10.59 -32.99 -15.44
C GLY A 399 -9.71 -33.71 -14.39
N GLN A 400 -8.38 -33.62 -14.50
CA GLN A 400 -7.45 -34.07 -13.46
C GLN A 400 -7.18 -32.94 -12.46
N LEU A 401 -6.82 -33.31 -11.22
CA LEU A 401 -6.70 -32.34 -10.12
C LEU A 401 -5.57 -31.35 -10.35
N GLY A 402 -4.42 -31.80 -10.86
CA GLY A 402 -3.28 -30.93 -11.16
C GLY A 402 -3.62 -29.86 -12.21
N ALA A 403 -4.36 -30.23 -13.27
CA ALA A 403 -4.85 -29.29 -14.27
C ALA A 403 -5.87 -28.29 -13.68
N ALA A 404 -6.86 -28.80 -12.94
CA ALA A 404 -7.89 -27.96 -12.33
C ALA A 404 -7.32 -26.97 -11.30
N PHE A 405 -6.31 -27.39 -10.54
CA PHE A 405 -5.55 -26.51 -9.67
C PHE A 405 -4.82 -25.41 -10.46
N ALA A 406 -4.14 -25.76 -11.54
CA ALA A 406 -3.42 -24.79 -12.36
C ALA A 406 -4.37 -23.75 -12.99
N ASP A 407 -5.56 -24.17 -13.43
CA ASP A 407 -6.58 -23.26 -13.95
C ASP A 407 -7.12 -22.31 -12.88
N LEU A 408 -7.31 -22.81 -11.66
CA LEU A 408 -7.74 -22.01 -10.50
C LEU A 408 -6.67 -21.03 -10.05
N ASP A 409 -5.43 -21.48 -9.90
CA ASP A 409 -4.27 -20.66 -9.55
C ASP A 409 -4.07 -19.53 -10.58
N ALA A 410 -4.18 -19.84 -11.87
CA ALA A 410 -4.11 -18.83 -12.94
C ALA A 410 -5.28 -17.84 -12.90
N ALA A 411 -6.50 -18.29 -12.54
CA ALA A 411 -7.65 -17.41 -12.42
C ALA A 411 -7.54 -16.45 -11.22
N LEU A 412 -7.08 -16.93 -10.06
CA LEU A 412 -6.80 -16.11 -8.89
C LEU A 412 -5.65 -15.13 -9.16
N GLY A 413 -4.57 -15.60 -9.81
CA GLY A 413 -3.45 -14.76 -10.23
C GLY A 413 -3.88 -13.62 -11.16
N ALA A 414 -4.82 -13.87 -12.07
CA ALA A 414 -5.37 -12.83 -12.94
C ALA A 414 -6.19 -11.77 -12.16
N ALA A 415 -6.99 -12.18 -11.17
CA ALA A 415 -7.70 -11.26 -10.30
C ALA A 415 -6.73 -10.39 -9.46
N ILE A 416 -5.71 -11.03 -8.86
CA ILE A 416 -4.65 -10.35 -8.11
C ILE A 416 -3.94 -9.30 -8.98
N GLN A 417 -3.64 -9.62 -10.25
CA GLN A 417 -2.99 -8.67 -11.15
C GLN A 417 -3.85 -7.45 -11.46
N ILE A 418 -5.17 -7.61 -11.59
CA ILE A 418 -6.10 -6.49 -11.81
C ILE A 418 -6.03 -5.55 -10.61
N ASP A 419 -6.20 -6.08 -9.40
CA ASP A 419 -6.21 -5.28 -8.16
C ASP A 419 -4.85 -4.65 -7.86
N GLN A 420 -3.75 -5.38 -8.07
CA GLN A 420 -2.40 -4.84 -7.94
C GLN A 420 -2.18 -3.67 -8.91
N SER A 421 -2.62 -3.81 -10.17
CA SER A 421 -2.43 -2.75 -11.16
C SER A 421 -3.20 -1.46 -10.81
N GLU A 422 -4.39 -1.60 -10.21
CA GLU A 422 -5.19 -0.46 -9.80
C GLU A 422 -4.65 0.17 -8.50
N PHE A 423 -4.14 -0.65 -7.57
CA PHE A 423 -3.40 -0.18 -6.40
C PHE A 423 -2.17 0.64 -6.80
N ASP A 424 -1.34 0.10 -7.69
CA ASP A 424 -0.15 0.78 -8.21
C ASP A 424 -0.50 2.08 -8.94
N ALA A 425 -1.58 2.06 -9.74
CA ALA A 425 -2.08 3.24 -10.42
C ALA A 425 -2.64 4.29 -9.45
N ALA A 426 -3.33 3.88 -8.39
CA ALA A 426 -3.84 4.78 -7.36
C ALA A 426 -2.70 5.47 -6.59
N ILE A 427 -1.64 4.72 -6.24
CA ILE A 427 -0.41 5.29 -5.65
C ILE A 427 0.24 6.28 -6.62
N ALA A 428 0.43 5.89 -7.89
CA ALA A 428 1.04 6.76 -8.89
C ALA A 428 0.25 8.06 -9.10
N ARG A 429 -1.08 8.01 -9.05
CA ARG A 429 -1.97 9.19 -9.12
C ARG A 429 -1.93 10.03 -7.84
N ALA A 430 -1.66 9.43 -6.69
CA ALA A 430 -1.52 10.13 -5.41
C ALA A 430 -0.21 10.94 -5.32
N THR A 431 0.85 10.50 -5.98
CA THR A 431 2.16 11.16 -5.98
C THR A 431 2.09 12.58 -6.59
N PRO A 432 2.43 13.64 -5.85
CA PRO A 432 2.39 15.01 -6.36
C PRO A 432 3.30 15.19 -7.57
N SER A 433 2.77 15.75 -8.66
CA SER A 433 3.57 15.98 -9.87
C SER A 433 4.73 16.95 -9.64
N VAL A 434 5.86 16.72 -10.31
CA VAL A 434 7.03 17.62 -10.29
C VAL A 434 6.65 19.04 -10.75
N ALA A 435 5.63 19.16 -11.60
CA ALA A 435 5.09 20.43 -12.04
C ALA A 435 4.55 21.28 -10.88
N LEU A 436 3.92 20.68 -9.87
CA LEU A 436 3.40 21.40 -8.71
C LEU A 436 4.54 21.94 -7.82
N ASN A 437 5.63 21.18 -7.69
CA ASN A 437 6.84 21.60 -6.99
C ASN A 437 7.45 22.87 -7.59
N LEU A 438 7.37 23.03 -8.92
CA LEU A 438 7.84 24.22 -9.63
C LEU A 438 6.79 25.34 -9.67
N ALA A 439 5.50 25.01 -9.72
CA ALA A 439 4.42 25.98 -9.81
C ALA A 439 4.35 26.89 -8.56
N ILE A 440 4.49 26.33 -7.35
CA ILE A 440 4.42 27.11 -6.10
C ILE A 440 5.48 28.24 -6.05
N PRO A 441 6.80 27.97 -6.20
CA PRO A 441 7.82 29.04 -6.18
C PRO A 441 7.63 30.02 -7.34
N LEU A 442 7.32 29.54 -8.55
CA LEU A 442 7.12 30.42 -9.71
C LEU A 442 5.93 31.36 -9.54
N CYS A 443 4.80 30.87 -9.02
CA CYS A 443 3.63 31.68 -8.73
C CYS A 443 3.88 32.69 -7.61
N CYS A 444 4.54 32.30 -6.52
CA CYS A 444 4.87 33.21 -5.42
C CYS A 444 5.83 34.32 -5.87
N LEU A 445 6.83 33.97 -6.68
CA LEU A 445 7.77 34.92 -7.27
C LEU A 445 7.08 35.85 -8.27
N GLY A 446 6.20 35.31 -9.12
CA GLY A 446 5.37 36.10 -10.04
C GLY A 446 4.45 37.09 -9.33
N ILE A 447 3.79 36.67 -8.24
CA ILE A 447 2.95 37.54 -7.40
C ILE A 447 3.81 38.66 -6.78
N ALA A 448 4.99 38.35 -6.24
CA ALA A 448 5.89 39.34 -5.66
C ALA A 448 6.33 40.38 -6.72
N LEU A 449 6.72 39.94 -7.91
CA LEU A 449 7.12 40.82 -9.02
C LEU A 449 5.96 41.70 -9.51
N LEU A 450 4.75 41.16 -9.63
CA LEU A 450 3.54 41.91 -10.02
C LEU A 450 3.14 42.96 -8.97
N VAL A 451 3.29 42.64 -7.69
CA VAL A 451 3.05 43.59 -6.59
C VAL A 451 4.07 44.72 -6.62
N VAL A 452 5.37 44.41 -6.70
CA VAL A 452 6.45 45.41 -6.72
C VAL A 452 6.30 46.32 -7.94
N SER A 453 6.14 45.76 -9.14
CA SER A 453 5.98 46.53 -10.38
C SER A 453 4.65 47.31 -10.44
N GLY A 454 3.60 46.85 -9.75
CA GLY A 454 2.32 47.55 -9.65
C GLY A 454 2.34 48.77 -8.72
N LEU A 455 3.27 48.80 -7.75
CA LEU A 455 3.38 49.85 -6.73
C LEU A 455 4.55 50.82 -7.00
N GLN A 456 5.62 50.38 -7.65
CA GLN A 456 6.84 51.17 -7.93
C GLN A 456 6.60 52.53 -8.61
N PRO A 457 5.80 52.63 -9.70
CA PRO A 457 5.58 53.90 -10.39
C PRO A 457 4.99 54.98 -9.47
N ARG A 458 4.13 54.57 -8.54
CA ARG A 458 3.49 55.48 -7.59
C ARG A 458 4.38 55.89 -6.43
N ILE A 459 5.33 55.05 -6.05
CA ILE A 459 6.37 55.41 -5.07
C ILE A 459 7.35 56.41 -5.69
N ALA A 460 7.60 56.31 -6.99
CA ALA A 460 8.46 57.23 -7.74
C ALA A 460 7.84 58.63 -7.92
N GLU A 461 6.52 58.73 -8.14
CA GLU A 461 5.79 60.02 -8.23
C GLU A 461 5.87 60.89 -6.97
N TYR A 462 6.18 60.33 -5.80
CA TYR A 462 6.37 61.10 -4.55
C TYR A 462 7.85 61.40 -4.24
N ARG A 463 8.76 60.99 -5.12
CA ARG A 463 10.21 61.28 -5.01
C ARG A 463 10.65 62.40 -5.95
N SER A 464 9.89 62.66 -7.02
CA SER A 464 9.97 63.87 -7.85
C SER A 464 9.21 65.00 -7.19
#